data_AF-A0A821CGU1-F1
#
_entry.id   AF-A0A821CGU1-F1
#
_cell.length_a   1.000
_cell.length_b   1.000
_cell.length_c   1.000
_cell.angle_alpha   90.00
_cell.angle_beta   90.00
_cell.angle_gamma   90.00
#
_symmetry.space_group_name_H-M   'P 1'
#
loop_
_entity.id
_entity.type
_entity.pdbx_description
1 polymer ?
#
loop_
_entity_poly.entity_id
_entity_poly.type
_entity_poly.pdbx_seq_one_letter_code
_entity_poly.pdbx_strand_id
1 'polypeptide(L)' 'FTGDISDRMTGFYRNKYTTPDGKEIRYGACTQFEPAYRRRAFPCWDEPNFKATFDITLITPKHVQAISNMVRIFN' A
#
# COMPACT_ATOMS: atom_id res chain seq x y z
N PHE A 1 12.43 4.27 -7.87
CA PHE A 1 11.51 4.36 -9.02
C PHE A 1 10.35 5.25 -8.60
N THR A 2 9.62 5.80 -9.56
CA THR A 2 8.42 6.62 -9.32
C THR A 2 7.27 5.97 -10.08
N GLY A 3 6.05 6.03 -9.54
CA GLY A 3 4.87 5.50 -10.19
C GLY A 3 3.61 6.16 -9.63
N ASP A 4 2.53 6.09 -10.40
CA ASP A 4 1.24 6.63 -10.01
C ASP A 4 0.47 5.65 -9.12
N ILE A 5 -0.31 6.19 -8.18
CA ILE A 5 -1.25 5.38 -7.40
C ILE A 5 -2.41 4.98 -8.30
N SER A 6 -2.63 3.67 -8.42
CA SER A 6 -3.68 3.10 -9.26
C SER A 6 -5.08 3.42 -8.72
N ASP A 7 -6.04 3.64 -9.61
CA ASP A 7 -7.48 3.67 -9.28
C ASP A 7 -8.17 2.30 -9.44
N ARG A 8 -7.40 1.29 -9.84
CA ARG A 8 -7.83 -0.12 -9.90
C ARG A 8 -7.39 -0.82 -8.62
N MET A 9 -8.23 -1.69 -8.06
CA MET A 9 -7.96 -2.46 -6.83
C MET A 9 -6.88 -3.55 -7.00
N THR A 10 -5.76 -3.22 -7.62
CA THR A 10 -4.60 -4.09 -7.90
C THR A 10 -3.31 -3.27 -7.77
N GLY A 11 -2.22 -3.91 -7.34
CA GLY A 11 -0.95 -3.23 -7.08
C GLY A 11 -1.06 -2.33 -5.85
N PHE A 12 -0.44 -1.16 -5.92
CA PHE A 12 -0.63 -0.09 -4.93
C PHE A 12 -1.67 0.90 -5.45
N TYR A 13 -2.80 1.00 -4.73
CA TYR A 13 -3.99 1.68 -5.23
C TYR A 13 -4.65 2.55 -4.18
N ARG A 14 -5.44 3.52 -4.65
CA ARG A 14 -6.22 4.44 -3.82
C ARG A 14 -7.57 3.83 -3.51
N ASN A 15 -7.96 3.82 -2.23
CA ASN A 15 -9.34 3.58 -1.83
C ASN A 15 -10.00 4.89 -1.39
N LYS A 16 -11.33 4.94 -1.45
CA LYS A 16 -12.14 6.06 -0.97
C LYS A 16 -13.24 5.53 -0.06
N TYR A 17 -13.52 6.25 1.02
CA TYR A 17 -14.64 5.95 1.90
C TYR A 17 -15.28 7.24 2.39
N THR A 18 -16.58 7.19 2.63
CA THR A 18 -17.30 8.30 3.25
C THR A 18 -17.17 8.19 4.76
N THR A 19 -16.97 9.32 5.45
CA THR A 19 -16.96 9.35 6.91
C THR A 19 -18.29 8.87 7.49
N PRO A 20 -18.31 8.34 8.72
CA PRO A 20 -19.54 7.84 9.35
C PRO A 20 -20.68 8.86 9.43
N ASP A 21 -20.35 10.16 9.48
CA ASP A 21 -21.30 11.26 9.50
C ASP A 21 -21.77 11.72 8.11
N GLY A 22 -21.26 11.11 7.03
CA GLY A 22 -21.65 11.38 5.65
C GLY A 22 -21.06 12.66 5.05
N LYS A 23 -20.24 13.43 5.79
CA LYS A 23 -19.84 14.79 5.40
C LYS A 23 -18.58 14.86 4.54
N GLU A 24 -17.68 13.90 4.67
CA GLU A 24 -16.38 13.94 4.01
C GLU A 24 -16.12 12.64 3.25
N ILE A 25 -15.47 12.78 2.10
CA ILE A 25 -14.83 11.65 1.41
C ILE A 25 -13.36 11.66 1.82
N ARG A 26 -12.90 10.55 2.39
CA ARG A 26 -11.51 10.33 2.74
C ARG A 26 -10.88 9.30 1.81
N TYR A 27 -9.59 9.50 1.58
CA TYR A 27 -8.79 8.61 0.76
C TYR A 27 -7.78 7.87 1.62
N GLY A 28 -7.52 6.63 1.25
CA GLY A 28 -6.39 5.86 1.75
C GLY A 28 -5.63 5.23 0.59
N ALA A 29 -4.54 4.55 0.92
CA ALA A 29 -3.78 3.76 -0.02
C ALA A 29 -3.67 2.32 0.51
N CYS A 30 -3.92 1.35 -0.36
CA CYS A 30 -3.92 -0.08 -0.03
C CYS A 30 -3.14 -0.86 -1.09
N THR A 31 -2.69 -2.06 -0.72
CA THR A 31 -1.96 -2.95 -1.62
C THR A 31 -2.73 -4.25 -1.86
N GLN A 32 -2.89 -4.64 -3.12
CA GLN A 32 -3.38 -5.96 -3.52
C GLN A 32 -2.42 -6.54 -4.56
N PHE A 33 -1.54 -7.45 -4.14
CA PHE A 33 -0.40 -7.88 -4.96
C PHE A 33 -0.60 -9.19 -5.71
N GLU A 34 -1.49 -10.07 -5.26
CA GLU A 34 -1.74 -11.33 -5.96
C GLU A 34 -2.50 -11.09 -7.29
N PRO A 35 -2.15 -11.81 -8.37
CA PRO A 35 -1.06 -12.79 -8.46
C PRO A 35 0.32 -12.19 -8.77
N ALA A 36 0.40 -11.09 -9.53
CA ALA A 36 1.66 -10.56 -10.06
C ALA A 36 1.66 -9.03 -10.15
N TYR A 37 1.04 -8.35 -9.17
CA TYR A 37 0.92 -6.89 -9.15
C TYR A 37 1.92 -6.22 -8.20
N ARG A 38 2.69 -6.99 -7.42
CA ARG A 38 3.76 -6.42 -6.57
C ARG A 38 4.77 -5.65 -7.42
N ARG A 39 5.10 -6.15 -8.61
CA ARG A 39 6.00 -5.49 -9.59
C ARG A 39 5.55 -4.08 -10.02
N ARG A 40 4.29 -3.71 -9.79
CA ARG A 40 3.76 -2.36 -10.04
C ARG A 40 3.99 -1.40 -8.88
N ALA A 41 4.24 -1.94 -7.69
CA ALA A 41 4.49 -1.16 -6.48
C ALA A 41 5.98 -1.00 -6.19
N PHE A 42 6.83 -1.98 -6.55
CA PHE A 42 8.29 -1.85 -6.53
C PHE A 42 8.95 -2.93 -7.43
N PRO A 43 10.14 -2.67 -8.00
CA PRO A 43 10.89 -3.67 -8.78
C PRO A 43 11.29 -4.86 -7.91
N CYS A 44 10.91 -6.07 -8.32
CA CYS A 44 11.25 -7.31 -7.62
C CYS A 44 11.14 -8.54 -8.54
N TRP A 45 11.68 -9.67 -8.09
CA TRP A 45 11.39 -11.00 -8.64
C TRP A 45 10.00 -11.44 -8.16
N ASP A 46 8.98 -11.13 -8.96
CA ASP A 46 7.56 -11.26 -8.60
C ASP A 46 6.97 -12.61 -9.02
N GLU A 47 7.57 -13.69 -8.51
CA GLU A 47 7.03 -15.05 -8.57
C GLU A 47 7.03 -15.68 -7.17
N PRO A 48 6.03 -16.52 -6.81
CA PRO A 48 5.87 -17.01 -5.44
C PRO A 48 7.05 -17.80 -4.86
N ASN A 49 7.83 -18.44 -5.73
CA ASN A 49 8.97 -19.28 -5.32
C ASN A 49 10.20 -18.45 -4.89
N PHE A 50 10.27 -17.18 -5.26
CA PHE A 50 11.33 -16.27 -4.83
C PHE A 50 11.00 -15.62 -3.49
N LYS A 51 11.14 -16.40 -2.40
CA LYS A 51 10.95 -15.90 -1.04
C LYS A 51 12.11 -15.00 -0.62
N ALA A 52 11.79 -13.94 0.12
CA ALA A 52 12.76 -13.00 0.69
C ALA A 52 12.19 -12.41 2.00
N THR A 53 13.07 -11.83 2.82
CA THR A 53 12.69 -10.97 3.95
C THR A 53 12.47 -9.54 3.46
N PHE A 54 11.55 -8.80 4.08
CA PHE A 54 11.21 -7.43 3.70
C PHE A 54 11.24 -6.52 4.92
N ASP A 55 12.20 -5.60 4.93
CA ASP A 55 12.21 -4.47 5.86
C ASP A 55 11.55 -3.27 5.19
N ILE A 56 10.40 -2.83 5.72
CA ILE A 56 9.53 -1.85 5.08
C ILE A 56 9.56 -0.54 5.85
N THR A 57 9.84 0.57 5.15
CA THR A 57 9.70 1.93 5.66
C THR A 57 8.66 2.68 4.84
N LEU A 58 7.72 3.35 5.50
CA LEU A 58 6.68 4.16 4.85
C LEU A 58 6.81 5.61 5.30
N ILE A 59 6.93 6.53 4.36
CA ILE A 59 6.89 7.97 4.61
C ILE A 59 5.45 8.44 4.38
N THR A 60 4.78 8.90 5.43
CA THR A 60 3.37 9.25 5.38
C THR A 60 3.09 10.58 6.09
N PRO A 61 1.98 11.28 5.76
CA PRO A 61 1.51 12.41 6.55
C PRO A 61 1.31 12.06 8.03
N LYS A 62 1.51 13.02 8.94
CA LYS A 62 1.40 12.78 10.40
C LYS A 62 0.02 12.31 10.87
N HIS A 63 -1.03 12.61 10.12
CA HIS A 63 -2.42 12.32 10.47
C HIS A 63 -2.93 10.99 9.91
N VAL A 64 -2.10 10.23 9.18
CA VAL A 64 -2.47 8.91 8.69
C VAL A 64 -1.76 7.83 9.47
N GLN A 65 -2.46 6.71 9.69
CA GLN A 65 -1.87 5.52 10.27
C GLN A 65 -1.37 4.62 9.15
N ALA A 66 -0.09 4.26 9.21
CA ALA A 66 0.54 3.31 8.30
C ALA A 66 0.65 1.94 8.98
N ILE A 67 0.21 0.89 8.28
CA ILE A 67 0.30 -0.51 8.73
C ILE A 67 0.93 -1.37 7.64
N SER A 68 1.61 -2.44 8.05
CA SER A 68 2.24 -3.43 7.17
C SER A 68 2.23 -4.80 7.83
N ASN A 69 2.94 -5.78 7.25
CA ASN A 69 3.00 -7.15 7.74
C ASN A 69 3.60 -7.28 9.16
N MET A 70 4.53 -6.40 9.52
CA MET A 70 5.23 -6.42 10.81
C MET A 70 4.82 -5.22 11.68
N VAL A 71 5.06 -5.33 12.99
CA VAL A 71 4.84 -4.23 13.94
C VAL A 71 5.75 -3.04 13.64
N ARG A 72 5.25 -1.82 13.88
CA ARG A 72 6.02 -0.59 13.72
C ARG A 72 7.12 -0.52 14.79
N ILE A 73 8.37 -0.33 14.36
CA ILE A 73 9.55 -0.34 15.23
C ILE A 73 10.13 1.07 15.52
N PHE A 74 9.74 2.10 14.76
CA PHE A 74 10.22 3.49 14.96
C PHE A 74 9.10 4.52 14.77
N ASN A 75 9.19 5.66 15.47
CA ASN A 75 8.20 6.74 15.40
C ASN A 75 8.69 7.92 14.55
#